data_AF-A0A6L7GSU3-F1
#
_entry.id   AF-A0A6L7GSU3-F1
#
_cell.length_a   1.000
_cell.length_b   1.000
_cell.length_c   1.000
_cell.angle_alpha   90.00
_cell.angle_beta   90.00
_cell.angle_gamma   90.00
#
_symmetry.space_group_name_H-M   'P 1'
#
loop_
_entity.id
_entity.type
_entity.pdbx_description
1 polymer ?
#
loop_
_entity_poly.entity_id
_entity_poly.type
_entity_poly.pdbx_seq_one_letter_code
_entity_poly.pdbx_strand_id
1 'polypeptide(L)'
;MSNQAAAGSGGGRLQADLAELAELSERVGAAHLHIGRLMSELDSALSDADAAIGVDEAARAFRSGFASQADAIRREVQSAAIELDRHRALIRRGIRDLDTADHDVALSLTRDDR
;
A
#
# COMPACT_ATOMS: atom_id res chain seq x y z
N MET A 1 -2.61 26.59 39.69
CA MET A 1 -2.48 27.18 38.34
C MET A 1 -1.99 26.08 37.41
N SER A 2 -2.90 25.19 37.05
CA SER A 2 -2.60 23.90 36.44
C SER A 2 -3.64 23.68 35.34
N ASN A 3 -3.17 23.30 34.14
CA ASN A 3 -3.76 22.36 33.17
C ASN A 3 -3.59 22.74 31.67
N GLN A 4 -3.09 23.93 31.35
CA GLN A 4 -3.06 24.39 29.94
C GLN A 4 -1.89 23.82 29.09
N ALA A 5 -0.83 23.29 29.71
CA ALA A 5 0.36 22.79 29.00
C ALA A 5 0.22 21.35 28.46
N ALA A 6 -0.68 20.54 29.02
CA ALA A 6 -0.84 19.13 28.63
C ALA A 6 -1.63 18.96 27.31
N ALA A 7 -2.62 19.83 27.06
CA ALA A 7 -3.42 19.79 25.85
C ALA A 7 -2.60 20.15 24.58
N GLY A 8 -1.66 21.10 24.67
CA GLY A 8 -0.82 21.50 23.54
C GLY A 8 0.26 20.48 23.15
N SER A 9 0.75 19.67 24.09
CA SER A 9 1.76 18.64 23.81
C SER A 9 1.18 17.36 23.22
N GLY A 10 -0.09 17.04 23.50
CA GLY A 10 -0.78 15.85 22.97
C GLY A 10 -1.20 16.02 21.52
N GLY A 11 -1.82 17.16 21.17
CA GLY A 11 -2.27 17.43 19.80
C GLY A 11 -1.12 17.55 18.78
N GLY A 12 0.00 18.16 19.18
CA GLY A 12 1.19 18.26 18.31
C GLY A 12 1.83 16.90 17.99
N ARG A 13 1.77 15.95 18.93
CA ARG A 13 2.27 14.58 18.73
C ARG A 13 1.33 13.76 17.87
N LEU A 14 0.01 13.85 18.07
CA LEU A 14 -0.97 13.19 17.21
C LEU A 14 -0.85 13.68 15.77
N GLN A 15 -0.71 15.00 15.55
CA GLN A 15 -0.53 15.55 14.21
C GLN A 15 0.73 15.01 13.52
N ALA A 16 1.83 14.85 14.26
CA ALA A 16 3.06 14.25 13.74
C ALA A 16 2.86 12.76 13.39
N ASP A 17 2.24 11.99 14.27
CA ASP A 17 1.93 10.57 14.04
C ASP A 17 1.03 10.38 12.80
N LEU A 18 0.04 11.25 12.59
CA LEU A 18 -0.83 11.23 11.41
C LEU A 18 -0.06 11.56 10.13
N ALA A 19 0.88 12.51 10.18
CA ALA A 19 1.74 12.84 9.05
C ALA A 19 2.66 11.67 8.66
N GLU A 20 3.25 10.98 9.64
CA GLU A 20 4.07 9.78 9.42
C GLU A 20 3.26 8.63 8.80
N LEU A 21 2.02 8.42 9.27
CA LEU A 21 1.11 7.43 8.71
C LEU A 21 0.70 7.77 7.26
N ALA A 22 0.52 9.06 6.96
CA ALA A 22 0.22 9.51 5.60
C ALA A 22 1.40 9.23 4.66
N GLU A 23 2.63 9.52 5.09
CA GLU A 23 3.85 9.21 4.34
C GLU A 23 4.00 7.69 4.14
N LEU A 24 3.73 6.88 5.16
CA LEU A 24 3.72 5.43 5.04
C LEU A 24 2.71 4.95 3.99
N SER A 25 1.48 5.47 4.01
CA SER A 25 0.44 5.17 3.02
C SER A 25 0.89 5.50 1.60
N GLU A 26 1.59 6.61 1.39
CA GLU A 26 2.13 6.98 0.08
C GLU A 26 3.29 6.08 -0.36
N ARG A 27 4.20 5.70 0.55
CA ARG A 27 5.25 4.72 0.27
C ARG A 27 4.69 3.36 -0.13
N VAL A 28 3.65 2.89 0.56
CA VAL A 28 2.93 1.65 0.20
C VAL A 28 2.29 1.77 -1.19
N GLY A 29 1.67 2.91 -1.49
CA GLY A 29 1.12 3.19 -2.83
C GLY A 29 2.18 3.17 -3.94
N ALA A 30 3.35 3.77 -3.69
CA ALA A 30 4.47 3.76 -4.63
C ALA A 30 5.02 2.34 -4.86
N ALA A 31 5.11 1.52 -3.80
CA ALA A 31 5.51 0.12 -3.91
C ALA A 31 4.53 -0.69 -4.76
N HIS A 32 3.21 -0.50 -4.57
CA HIS A 32 2.18 -1.13 -5.38
C HIS A 32 2.33 -0.77 -6.88
N LEU A 33 2.56 0.50 -7.21
CA LEU A 33 2.80 0.93 -8.59
C LEU A 33 4.08 0.34 -9.18
N HIS A 34 5.14 0.22 -8.37
CA HIS A 34 6.38 -0.41 -8.81
C HIS A 34 6.19 -1.89 -9.14
N ILE A 35 5.44 -2.62 -8.30
CA ILE A 35 5.05 -4.01 -8.56
C ILE A 35 4.29 -4.13 -9.89
N GLY A 36 3.32 -3.26 -10.16
CA GLY A 36 2.58 -3.28 -11.43
C GLY A 36 3.47 -3.09 -12.67
N ARG A 37 4.51 -2.27 -12.56
CA ARG A 37 5.51 -2.10 -13.63
C ARG A 37 6.34 -3.36 -13.84
N LEU A 38 6.88 -3.94 -12.77
CA LEU A 38 7.66 -5.18 -12.85
C LEU A 38 6.87 -6.33 -13.47
N MET A 39 5.58 -6.43 -13.18
CA MET A 39 4.71 -7.42 -13.81
C MET A 39 4.54 -7.19 -15.31
N SER A 40 4.41 -5.94 -15.74
CA SER A 40 4.31 -5.61 -17.17
C SER A 40 5.61 -5.89 -17.92
N GLU A 41 6.76 -5.62 -17.28
CA GLU A 41 8.09 -5.95 -17.81
C GLU A 41 8.27 -7.46 -17.92
N LEU A 42 7.87 -8.23 -16.90
CA LEU A 42 7.87 -9.68 -16.93
C LEU A 42 7.02 -10.18 -18.09
N ASP A 43 5.76 -9.73 -18.21
CA ASP A 43 4.86 -10.15 -19.29
C ASP A 43 5.44 -9.88 -20.69
N SER A 44 6.13 -8.74 -20.85
CA SER A 44 6.82 -8.41 -22.10
C SER A 44 7.98 -9.38 -22.37
N ALA A 45 8.83 -9.65 -21.38
CA ALA A 45 9.95 -10.58 -21.51
C ALA A 45 9.49 -12.03 -21.79
N LEU A 46 8.35 -12.44 -21.19
CA LEU A 46 7.73 -13.74 -21.47
C LEU A 46 7.24 -13.82 -22.92
N SER A 47 6.62 -12.76 -23.43
CA SER A 47 6.15 -12.67 -24.81
C SER A 47 7.31 -12.70 -25.81
N ASP A 48 8.42 -12.01 -25.52
CA ASP A 48 9.62 -12.01 -26.35
C ASP A 48 10.27 -13.40 -26.38
N ALA A 49 10.32 -14.08 -25.23
CA ALA A 49 10.80 -15.45 -25.13
C ALA A 49 9.92 -16.42 -25.95
N ASP A 50 8.59 -16.26 -25.87
CA ASP A 50 7.64 -17.07 -26.65
C ASP A 50 7.82 -16.89 -28.17
N ALA A 51 8.06 -15.65 -28.61
CA ALA A 51 8.32 -15.34 -30.02
C ALA A 51 9.67 -15.90 -30.52
N ALA A 52 10.69 -15.92 -29.67
CA ALA A 52 12.03 -16.41 -30.02
C ALA A 52 12.12 -17.95 -30.04
N ILE A 53 11.35 -18.62 -29.19
CA ILE A 53 11.37 -20.06 -29.01
C ILE A 53 10.37 -20.67 -29.99
N GLY A 54 10.87 -21.16 -31.13
CA GLY A 54 10.09 -21.66 -32.27
C GLY A 54 9.04 -22.76 -31.97
N VAL A 55 8.52 -23.44 -32.99
CA VAL A 55 7.31 -24.29 -32.83
C VAL A 55 7.57 -25.78 -32.56
N ASP A 56 8.82 -26.18 -32.33
CA ASP A 56 9.18 -27.59 -32.12
C ASP A 56 8.78 -28.15 -30.74
N GLU A 57 8.94 -29.46 -30.56
CA GLU A 57 8.57 -30.20 -29.34
C GLU A 57 9.36 -29.72 -28.10
N ALA A 58 10.64 -29.41 -28.26
CA ALA A 58 11.51 -28.94 -27.18
C ALA A 58 11.14 -27.53 -26.74
N ALA A 59 10.83 -26.66 -27.70
CA ALA A 59 10.27 -25.34 -27.49
C ALA A 59 8.90 -25.42 -26.79
N ARG A 60 8.05 -26.38 -27.15
CA ARG A 60 6.74 -26.59 -26.53
C ARG A 60 6.87 -27.06 -25.08
N ALA A 61 7.82 -27.96 -24.79
CA ALA A 61 8.13 -28.39 -23.44
C ALA A 61 8.68 -27.25 -22.57
N PHE A 62 9.62 -26.46 -23.11
CA PHE A 62 10.17 -25.27 -22.45
C PHE A 62 9.06 -24.26 -22.12
N ARG A 63 8.19 -23.94 -23.08
CA ARG A 63 7.03 -23.05 -22.86
C ARG A 63 6.15 -23.53 -21.72
N SER A 64 5.84 -24.83 -21.65
CA SER A 64 4.96 -25.34 -20.59
C SER A 64 5.57 -25.20 -19.19
N GLY A 65 6.88 -25.45 -19.05
CA GLY A 65 7.58 -25.29 -17.77
C GLY A 65 7.68 -23.83 -17.37
N PHE A 66 8.04 -22.96 -18.31
CA PHE A 66 8.23 -21.53 -18.07
C PHE A 66 6.90 -20.79 -17.80
N ALA A 67 5.85 -21.08 -18.57
CA ALA A 67 4.53 -20.47 -18.39
C ALA A 67 3.94 -20.78 -17.01
N SER A 68 4.10 -22.02 -16.52
CA SER A 68 3.61 -22.40 -15.19
C SER A 68 4.26 -21.61 -14.06
N GLN A 69 5.57 -21.35 -14.16
CA GLN A 69 6.32 -20.55 -13.19
C GLN A 69 5.98 -19.07 -13.29
N ALA A 70 5.86 -18.54 -14.51
CA ALA A 70 5.40 -17.17 -14.75
C ALA A 70 4.01 -16.92 -14.14
N ASP A 71 3.07 -17.85 -14.33
CA ASP A 71 1.73 -17.78 -13.74
C ASP A 71 1.76 -17.85 -12.21
N ALA A 72 2.66 -18.66 -11.63
CA ALA A 72 2.85 -18.73 -10.18
C ALA A 72 3.34 -17.38 -9.63
N ILE A 73 4.37 -16.80 -10.26
CA ILE A 73 4.89 -15.48 -9.90
C ILE A 73 3.78 -14.42 -10.01
N ARG A 74 3.01 -14.43 -11.10
CA ARG A 74 1.88 -13.50 -11.30
C ARG A 74 0.86 -13.58 -10.17
N ARG A 75 0.48 -14.80 -9.75
CA ARG A 75 -0.48 -14.99 -8.65
C ARG A 75 0.05 -14.47 -7.32
N GLU A 76 1.28 -14.79 -6.96
CA GLU A 76 1.90 -14.33 -5.71
C GLU A 76 2.01 -12.80 -5.68
N VAL A 77 2.44 -12.20 -6.78
CA VAL A 77 2.58 -10.75 -6.91
C VAL A 77 1.21 -10.05 -6.86
N GLN A 78 0.20 -10.59 -7.55
CA GLN A 78 -1.17 -10.05 -7.49
C GLN A 78 -1.73 -10.12 -6.07
N SER A 79 -1.49 -11.23 -5.36
CA SER A 79 -1.90 -11.40 -3.96
C SER A 79 -1.23 -10.35 -3.06
N ALA A 80 0.09 -10.17 -3.19
CA ALA A 80 0.83 -9.14 -2.46
C ALA A 80 0.33 -7.72 -2.77
N ALA A 81 0.03 -7.42 -4.03
CA ALA A 81 -0.48 -6.13 -4.45
C ALA A 81 -1.85 -5.81 -3.83
N ILE A 82 -2.74 -6.80 -3.74
CA ILE A 82 -4.05 -6.69 -3.08
C ILE A 82 -3.88 -6.40 -1.59
N GLU A 83 -3.01 -7.15 -0.90
CA GLU A 83 -2.78 -6.96 0.53
C GLU A 83 -2.13 -5.60 0.84
N LEU A 84 -1.22 -5.10 -0.01
CA LEU A 84 -0.67 -3.75 0.12
C LEU A 84 -1.75 -2.68 -0.02
N ASP A 85 -2.64 -2.80 -1.00
CA ASP A 85 -3.72 -1.82 -1.18
C ASP A 85 -4.73 -1.86 -0.02
N ARG A 86 -5.02 -3.06 0.48
CA ARG A 86 -5.82 -3.26 1.69
C ARG A 86 -5.19 -2.59 2.90
N HIS A 87 -3.89 -2.78 3.11
CA HIS A 87 -3.15 -2.16 4.21
C HIS A 87 -3.16 -0.63 4.11
N ARG A 88 -2.96 -0.10 2.90
CA ARG A 88 -3.07 1.34 2.62
C ARG A 88 -4.47 1.88 2.93
N ALA A 89 -5.53 1.17 2.55
CA ALA A 89 -6.90 1.56 2.83
C ALA A 89 -7.19 1.60 4.34
N LEU A 90 -6.66 0.64 5.10
CA LEU A 90 -6.76 0.60 6.56
C LEU A 90 -6.03 1.78 7.21
N ILE A 91 -4.80 2.09 6.79
CA ILE A 91 -4.03 3.25 7.29
C ILE A 91 -4.82 4.55 7.05
N ARG A 92 -5.32 4.75 5.82
CA ARG A 92 -6.10 5.94 5.45
C ARG A 92 -7.39 6.07 6.23
N ARG A 93 -8.05 4.95 6.53
CA ARG A 93 -9.22 4.94 7.39
C ARG A 93 -8.84 5.32 8.83
N GLY A 94 -7.80 4.70 9.40
CA GLY A 94 -7.32 5.01 10.74
C GLY A 94 -6.98 6.49 10.92
N ILE A 95 -6.33 7.10 9.92
CA ILE A 95 -6.05 8.55 9.93
C ILE A 95 -7.34 9.37 10.06
N ARG A 96 -8.36 9.08 9.24
CA ARG A 96 -9.65 9.81 9.28
C ARG A 96 -10.39 9.61 10.59
N ASP A 97 -10.38 8.39 11.11
CA ASP A 97 -11.06 8.04 12.36
C ASP A 97 -10.39 8.78 13.54
N LEU A 98 -9.06 8.88 13.55
CA LEU A 98 -8.30 9.64 14.56
C LEU A 98 -8.50 11.16 14.44
N ASP A 99 -8.48 11.71 13.23
CA ASP A 99 -8.71 13.13 12.97
C ASP A 99 -10.11 13.58 13.42
N THR A 100 -11.12 12.73 13.16
CA THR A 100 -12.49 12.96 13.63
C THR A 100 -12.57 12.94 15.16
N ALA A 101 -11.93 11.95 15.80
CA ALA A 101 -11.91 11.85 17.25
C ALA A 101 -11.21 13.04 17.92
N ASP A 102 -10.11 13.53 17.36
CA ASP A 102 -9.41 14.73 17.85
C ASP A 102 -10.30 15.98 17.74
N HIS A 103 -11.00 16.13 16.61
CA HIS A 103 -11.95 17.22 16.42
C HIS A 103 -13.09 17.19 17.44
N ASP A 104 -13.68 16.02 17.70
CA ASP A 104 -14.75 15.84 18.68
C ASP A 104 -14.30 16.20 20.10
N VAL A 105 -13.07 15.80 20.48
CA VAL A 105 -12.46 16.16 21.77
C VAL A 105 -12.23 17.68 21.87
N ALA A 106 -11.75 18.32 20.80
CA ALA A 106 -11.56 19.76 20.77
C ALA A 106 -12.90 20.51 20.93
N LEU A 107 -13.98 20.01 20.30
CA LEU A 107 -15.33 20.56 20.44
C LEU A 107 -15.92 20.36 21.85
N SER A 108 -15.65 19.24 22.53
CA SER A 108 -16.13 19.04 23.91
C SER A 108 -15.41 19.96 24.90
N LEU A 109 -14.09 20.10 24.77
CA LEU A 109 -13.29 20.96 25.65
C LEU A 109 -13.68 22.44 25.53
N THR A 110 -13.97 22.91 24.32
CA THR A 110 -14.42 24.30 24.10
C THR A 110 -15.84 24.60 24.59
N ARG A 111 -16.66 23.56 24.83
CA ARG A 111 -18.01 23.70 25.39
C ARG A 111 -18.01 23.72 26.92
N ASP A 112 -17.13 22.96 27.57
CA ASP A 112 -17.03 22.91 29.03
C ASP A 112 -16.38 24.18 29.64
N ASP A 113 -15.63 24.95 28.83
CA ASP A 113 -15.02 26.23 29.23
C ASP A 113 -15.99 27.45 29.14
N ARG A 114 -17.27 27.25 28.76
CA ARG A 114 -18.30 28.30 28.64
C ARG A 114 -19.39 28.18 29.71
#